data_AF-A0A1G8IHV1-F1
#
_entry.id   AF-A0A1G8IHV1-F1
#
_cell.length_a   1.000
_cell.length_b   1.000
_cell.length_c   1.000
_cell.angle_alpha   90.00
_cell.angle_beta   90.00
_cell.angle_gamma   90.00
#
_symmetry.space_group_name_H-M   'P 1'
#
loop_
_entity.id
_entity.type
_entity.pdbx_description
1 polymer ?
#
loop_
_entity_poly.entity_id
_entity_poly.type
_entity_poly.pdbx_seq_one_letter_code
_entity_poly.pdbx_strand_id
1 'polypeptide(L)'
;MGEEGFEEKGVVNAVGSVVQEMAPAAEEMCLLTPGGRFHVRWDENGSATALGQLAFFAEFLEVSGLFSRWVEGCPLPYTSPNAPAEVDLLGTWLLSILDGQRRYAHIAGYEETKLPLRYLA
;
A
#
# COMPACT_ATOMS: atom_id res chain seq x y z
N MET A 1 49.58 -30.33 -7.68
CA MET A 1 48.45 -30.60 -6.77
C MET A 1 47.81 -29.23 -6.56
N GLY A 2 47.12 -28.66 -7.55
CA GLY A 2 45.80 -29.06 -8.01
C GLY A 2 44.83 -27.98 -7.53
N GLU A 3 44.98 -26.75 -8.04
CA GLU A 3 44.06 -25.64 -7.75
C GLU A 3 42.81 -25.87 -8.59
N GLU A 4 41.80 -26.49 -7.99
CA GLU A 4 40.52 -26.69 -8.63
C GLU A 4 39.73 -25.38 -8.56
N GLY A 5 39.82 -24.60 -9.63
CA GLY A 5 39.02 -23.40 -9.84
C GLY A 5 37.55 -23.77 -9.82
N PHE A 6 36.91 -23.60 -8.66
CA PHE A 6 35.49 -23.82 -8.44
C PHE A 6 34.69 -23.04 -9.51
N GLU A 7 33.76 -23.74 -10.16
CA GLU A 7 32.81 -23.30 -11.20
C GLU A 7 31.80 -22.23 -10.71
N GLU A 8 32.23 -21.33 -9.81
CA GLU A 8 31.41 -20.27 -9.21
C GLU A 8 30.91 -19.29 -10.27
N LYS A 9 31.76 -18.98 -11.26
CA LYS A 9 31.42 -18.03 -12.33
C LYS A 9 30.34 -18.57 -13.27
N GLY A 10 30.28 -19.89 -13.45
CA GLY A 10 29.26 -20.53 -14.30
C GLY A 10 27.87 -20.44 -13.68
N VAL A 11 27.78 -20.77 -12.38
CA VAL A 11 26.52 -20.71 -11.63
C VAL A 11 26.05 -19.27 -11.46
N VAL A 12 26.94 -18.33 -11.14
CA VAL A 12 26.57 -16.91 -10.99
C VAL A 12 26.10 -16.32 -12.32
N ASN A 13 26.71 -16.69 -13.45
CA ASN A 13 26.23 -16.26 -14.77
C ASN A 13 24.89 -16.89 -15.16
N ALA A 14 24.70 -18.18 -14.89
CA ALA A 14 23.43 -18.85 -15.16
C ALA A 14 22.29 -18.30 -14.30
N VAL A 15 22.56 -18.01 -13.02
CA VAL A 15 21.60 -17.33 -12.13
C VAL A 15 21.33 -15.91 -12.63
N GLY A 16 22.36 -15.17 -13.03
CA GLY A 16 22.23 -13.84 -13.61
C GLY A 16 21.35 -13.82 -14.87
N SER A 17 21.52 -14.79 -15.78
CA SER A 17 20.72 -14.87 -17.01
C SER A 17 19.26 -15.24 -16.72
N VAL A 18 19.00 -16.14 -15.77
CA VAL A 18 17.63 -16.49 -15.37
C VAL A 18 16.92 -15.32 -14.70
N VAL A 19 17.60 -14.56 -13.83
CA VAL A 19 17.04 -13.35 -13.21
C VAL A 19 16.74 -12.28 -14.28
N GLN A 20 17.58 -12.18 -15.32
CA GLN A 20 17.40 -11.24 -16.42
C GLN A 20 16.28 -11.65 -17.38
N GLU A 21 16.05 -12.96 -17.60
CA GLU A 21 14.88 -13.48 -18.32
C GLU A 21 13.59 -13.38 -17.52
N MET A 22 13.66 -13.47 -16.18
CA MET A 22 12.52 -13.31 -15.29
C MET A 22 12.18 -11.86 -15.00
N ALA A 23 12.97 -10.88 -15.45
CA ALA A 23 12.63 -9.47 -15.32
C ALA A 23 11.41 -9.19 -16.23
N PRO A 24 10.20 -9.05 -15.68
CA PRO A 24 9.12 -8.56 -16.51
C PRO A 24 9.53 -7.15 -16.93
N ALA A 25 9.38 -6.84 -18.23
CA ALA A 25 9.27 -5.45 -18.64
C ALA A 25 8.28 -4.79 -17.67
N ALA A 26 8.63 -3.64 -17.09
CA ALA A 26 7.88 -2.97 -16.03
C ALA A 26 6.42 -2.68 -16.48
N GLU A 27 5.59 -3.70 -16.44
CA GLU A 27 4.19 -3.67 -16.84
C GLU A 27 3.46 -2.98 -15.68
N GLU A 28 2.68 -1.94 -16.00
CA GLU A 28 1.85 -1.28 -15.00
C GLU A 28 0.95 -2.32 -14.32
N MET A 29 1.21 -2.58 -13.04
CA MET A 29 0.44 -3.55 -12.28
C MET A 29 -0.78 -2.85 -11.71
N CYS A 30 -1.96 -3.25 -12.17
CA CYS A 30 -3.22 -2.74 -11.67
C CYS A 30 -3.70 -3.59 -10.49
N LEU A 31 -3.80 -2.98 -9.31
CA LEU A 31 -4.28 -3.60 -8.09
C LEU A 31 -5.71 -3.16 -7.79
N LEU A 32 -6.54 -4.07 -7.30
CA LEU A 32 -7.82 -3.73 -6.68
C LEU A 32 -7.57 -3.37 -5.23
N THR A 33 -8.17 -2.32 -4.69
CA THR A 33 -8.07 -2.00 -3.25
C THR A 33 -9.42 -1.53 -2.73
N PRO A 34 -9.61 -1.45 -1.40
CA PRO A 34 -10.72 -0.71 -0.85
C PRO A 34 -10.66 0.73 -1.37
N GLY A 35 -11.74 1.18 -2.03
CA GLY A 35 -11.81 2.51 -2.63
C GLY A 35 -11.46 2.60 -4.12
N GLY A 36 -11.01 1.51 -4.78
CA GLY A 36 -10.91 1.48 -6.24
C GLY A 36 -9.68 0.78 -6.81
N ARG A 37 -9.24 1.22 -7.99
CA ARG A 37 -8.08 0.65 -8.71
C ARG A 37 -6.85 1.52 -8.52
N PHE A 38 -5.72 0.86 -8.25
CA PHE A 38 -4.42 1.49 -8.10
C PHE A 38 -3.46 0.98 -9.15
N HIS A 39 -2.68 1.87 -9.76
CA HIS A 39 -1.63 1.51 -10.69
C HIS A 39 -0.28 1.60 -9.99
N VAL A 40 0.43 0.48 -9.94
CA VAL A 40 1.75 0.37 -9.31
C VAL A 40 2.79 0.16 -10.40
N ARG A 41 3.85 0.98 -10.34
CA ARG A 41 5.02 0.87 -11.21
C ARG A 41 6.25 0.71 -10.34
N TRP A 42 7.10 -0.24 -10.71
CA TRP A 42 8.42 -0.39 -10.11
C TRP A 42 9.37 0.72 -10.60
N ASP A 43 10.09 1.34 -9.68
CA ASP A 43 11.21 2.20 -10.01
C ASP A 43 12.49 1.37 -10.05
N GLU A 44 13.02 1.16 -11.25
CA GLU A 44 14.25 0.37 -11.47
C GLU A 44 15.49 0.98 -10.79
N ASN A 45 15.45 2.27 -10.49
CA ASN A 45 16.54 2.96 -9.79
C ASN A 45 16.30 3.08 -8.27
N GLY A 46 15.15 2.63 -7.80
CA GLY A 46 14.74 2.68 -6.40
C GLY A 46 15.13 1.40 -5.65
N SER A 47 15.52 1.53 -4.38
CA SER A 47 15.68 0.36 -3.51
C SER A 47 14.31 -0.20 -3.14
N ALA A 48 14.19 -1.53 -3.07
CA ALA A 48 12.99 -2.18 -2.55
C ALA A 48 12.74 -1.78 -1.09
N THR A 49 11.54 -1.30 -0.79
CA THR A 49 11.13 -0.93 0.57
C THR A 49 9.94 -1.77 1.02
N ALA A 50 9.80 -1.98 2.33
CA ALA A 50 8.61 -2.62 2.89
C ALA A 50 7.32 -1.82 2.58
N LEU A 51 7.44 -0.49 2.42
CA LEU A 51 6.33 0.38 2.03
C LEU A 51 5.78 0.01 0.65
N GLY A 52 6.64 -0.38 -0.29
CA GLY A 52 6.23 -0.86 -1.61
C GLY A 52 5.35 -2.12 -1.58
N GLN A 53 5.46 -2.94 -0.54
CA GLN A 53 4.62 -4.13 -0.38
C GLN A 53 3.20 -3.82 0.13
N LEU A 54 2.99 -2.64 0.73
CA LEU A 54 1.70 -2.27 1.32
C LEU A 54 0.58 -2.13 0.28
N ALA A 55 0.90 -1.80 -0.98
CA ALA A 55 -0.08 -1.76 -2.05
C ALA A 55 -0.74 -3.15 -2.29
N PHE A 56 0.05 -4.22 -2.25
CA PHE A 56 -0.47 -5.59 -2.36
C PHE A 56 -1.24 -6.04 -1.12
N PHE A 57 -0.85 -5.52 0.05
CA PHE A 57 -1.64 -5.74 1.26
C PHE A 57 -3.02 -5.10 1.16
N ALA A 58 -3.13 -3.90 0.58
CA ALA A 58 -4.43 -3.28 0.31
C ALA A 58 -5.29 -4.15 -0.63
N GLU A 59 -4.70 -4.74 -1.67
CA GLU A 59 -5.41 -5.68 -2.54
C GLU A 59 -5.86 -6.95 -1.84
N PHE A 60 -5.01 -7.50 -0.99
CA PHE A 60 -5.39 -8.62 -0.15
C PHE A 60 -6.63 -8.28 0.69
N LEU A 61 -6.72 -7.08 1.28
CA LEU A 61 -7.88 -6.67 2.09
C LEU A 61 -9.16 -6.57 1.28
N GLU A 62 -9.09 -6.12 0.03
CA GLU A 62 -10.24 -6.05 -0.89
C GLU A 62 -10.69 -7.45 -1.31
N VAL A 63 -9.77 -8.25 -1.86
CA VAL A 63 -10.07 -9.58 -2.40
C VAL A 63 -10.55 -10.55 -1.31
N SER A 64 -10.01 -10.44 -0.11
CA SER A 64 -10.44 -11.25 1.04
C SER A 64 -11.77 -10.78 1.66
N GLY A 65 -12.22 -9.57 1.35
CA GLY A 65 -13.34 -8.91 2.00
C GLY A 65 -13.09 -8.61 3.49
N LEU A 66 -11.83 -8.55 3.93
CA LEU A 66 -11.50 -8.25 5.33
C LEU A 66 -11.84 -6.81 5.68
N PHE A 67 -11.63 -5.87 4.74
CA PHE A 67 -11.97 -4.47 4.97
C PHE A 67 -13.48 -4.26 5.11
N SER A 68 -14.29 -4.85 4.22
CA SER A 68 -15.75 -4.74 4.30
C SER A 68 -16.30 -5.36 5.59
N ARG A 69 -15.82 -6.54 5.99
CA ARG A 69 -16.20 -7.15 7.27
C ARG A 69 -15.80 -6.30 8.48
N TRP A 70 -14.67 -5.60 8.40
CA TRP A 70 -14.25 -4.70 9.47
C TRP A 70 -15.17 -3.48 9.58
N VAL A 71 -15.59 -2.92 8.44
CA VAL A 71 -16.60 -1.84 8.40
C VAL A 71 -17.92 -2.35 8.99
N GLU A 72 -18.43 -3.48 8.54
CA GLU A 72 -19.70 -4.06 9.05
C GLU A 72 -19.66 -4.40 10.54
N GLY A 73 -18.51 -4.82 11.05
CA GLY A 73 -18.29 -5.16 12.45
C GLY A 73 -17.79 -3.99 13.31
N CYS A 74 -17.78 -2.75 12.80
CA CYS A 74 -17.19 -1.62 13.50
C CYS A 74 -17.94 -1.32 14.81
N PRO A 75 -17.28 -1.36 15.98
CA PRO A 75 -17.94 -1.18 17.28
C PRO A 75 -18.11 0.30 17.66
N LEU A 76 -17.81 1.24 16.75
CA LEU A 76 -17.76 2.68 17.02
C LEU A 76 -18.97 3.39 16.40
N PRO A 77 -20.11 3.50 17.12
CA PRO A 77 -21.24 4.28 16.66
C PRO A 77 -20.87 5.77 16.67
N TYR A 78 -20.57 6.32 15.50
CA TYR A 78 -20.32 7.75 15.33
C TYR A 78 -21.64 8.48 15.09
N THR A 79 -22.23 9.02 16.16
CA THR A 79 -23.52 9.72 16.08
C THR A 79 -23.34 11.23 16.25
N SER A 80 -23.30 11.96 15.15
CA SER A 80 -23.48 13.41 15.12
C SER A 80 -24.04 13.83 13.75
N PRO A 81 -24.68 15.01 13.61
CA PRO A 81 -25.15 15.49 12.31
C PRO A 81 -24.05 15.61 11.24
N ASN A 82 -22.78 15.66 11.65
CA ASN A 82 -21.61 15.78 10.78
C ASN A 82 -20.66 14.58 10.94
N ALA A 83 -21.15 13.44 11.44
CA ALA A 83 -20.32 12.27 11.60
C ALA A 83 -20.03 11.64 10.23
N PRO A 84 -18.75 11.39 9.87
CA PRO A 84 -18.40 10.65 8.66
C PRO A 84 -18.87 9.19 8.76
N ALA A 85 -19.01 8.52 7.63
CA ALA A 85 -19.35 7.10 7.65
C ALA A 85 -18.18 6.28 8.21
N GLU A 86 -18.47 5.11 8.78
CA GLU A 86 -17.46 4.21 9.33
C GLU A 86 -16.41 3.81 8.28
N VAL A 87 -16.85 3.63 7.03
CA VAL A 87 -15.97 3.35 5.89
C VAL A 87 -14.98 4.48 5.63
N ASP A 88 -15.40 5.74 5.79
CA ASP A 88 -14.54 6.91 5.56
C ASP A 88 -13.48 7.01 6.67
N LEU A 89 -13.87 6.73 7.92
CA LEU A 89 -12.95 6.69 9.06
C LEU A 89 -11.90 5.58 8.91
N LEU A 90 -12.37 4.34 8.71
CA LEU A 90 -11.50 3.18 8.61
C LEU A 90 -10.65 3.21 7.35
N GLY A 91 -11.19 3.71 6.23
CA GLY A 91 -10.45 3.93 4.99
C GLY A 91 -9.34 4.97 5.16
N THR A 92 -9.62 6.06 5.85
CA THR A 92 -8.61 7.08 6.16
C THR A 92 -7.49 6.54 7.05
N TRP A 93 -7.83 5.71 8.05
CA TRP A 93 -6.84 5.04 8.89
C TRP A 93 -5.99 4.05 8.11
N LEU A 94 -6.61 3.24 7.25
CA LEU A 94 -5.92 2.33 6.36
C LEU A 94 -4.93 3.09 5.48
N LEU A 95 -5.37 4.16 4.81
CA LEU A 95 -4.50 4.97 3.95
C LEU A 95 -3.32 5.56 4.72
N SER A 96 -3.53 6.02 5.95
CA SER A 96 -2.46 6.54 6.82
C SER A 96 -1.40 5.48 7.14
N ILE A 97 -1.83 4.23 7.36
CA ILE A 97 -0.92 3.09 7.58
C ILE A 97 -0.14 2.78 6.28
N LEU A 98 -0.83 2.79 5.13
CA LEU A 98 -0.21 2.55 3.82
C LEU A 98 0.80 3.64 3.44
N ASP A 99 0.58 4.87 3.87
CA ASP A 99 1.51 6.01 3.72
C ASP A 99 2.67 5.99 4.73
N GLY A 100 2.73 4.97 5.60
CA GLY A 100 3.81 4.82 6.58
C GLY A 100 3.77 5.84 7.72
N GLN A 101 2.63 6.50 7.94
CA GLN A 101 2.47 7.49 9.00
C GLN A 101 2.48 6.79 10.37
N ARG A 102 3.42 7.19 11.24
CA ARG A 102 3.63 6.54 12.55
C ARG A 102 2.97 7.27 13.74
N ARG A 103 2.30 8.40 13.51
CA ARG A 103 1.64 9.19 14.56
C ARG A 103 0.30 9.73 14.06
N TYR A 104 -0.78 9.43 14.81
CA TYR A 104 -2.18 9.80 14.58
C TYR A 104 -2.49 11.30 14.38
N ALA A 105 -1.49 12.19 14.34
CA ALA A 105 -1.68 13.64 14.41
C ALA A 105 -1.85 14.35 13.06
N HIS A 106 -1.69 13.66 11.92
CA HIS A 106 -1.69 14.31 10.59
C HIS A 106 -2.82 13.84 9.65
N ILE A 107 -3.87 13.22 10.20
CA ILE A 107 -5.00 12.67 9.43
C ILE A 107 -5.98 13.78 8.93
N ALA A 108 -5.79 15.05 9.31
CA ALA A 108 -6.72 16.15 8.99
C ALA A 108 -6.46 16.85 7.64
N GLY A 109 -5.82 16.18 6.67
CA GLY A 109 -5.32 16.84 5.45
C GLY A 109 -6.13 16.68 4.17
N TYR A 110 -7.19 15.85 4.14
CA TYR A 110 -7.88 15.50 2.89
C TYR A 110 -9.28 16.10 2.71
N GLU A 111 -9.77 16.94 3.63
CA GLU A 111 -10.97 17.75 3.36
C GLU A 111 -10.61 18.99 2.53
N GLU A 112 -10.65 18.81 1.21
CA GLU A 112 -10.58 19.90 0.25
C GLU A 112 -11.82 20.81 0.39
N THR A 113 -11.60 22.00 0.92
CA THR A 113 -12.40 23.23 0.76
C THR A 113 -13.88 23.21 1.16
N LYS A 114 -14.15 23.76 2.35
CA LYS A 114 -15.18 24.82 2.53
C LYS A 114 -14.83 25.71 3.74
N LEU A 115 -14.41 26.93 3.43
CA LEU A 115 -14.32 28.10 4.33
C LEU A 115 -15.65 28.34 5.08
N PRO A 116 -15.72 29.28 6.05
CA PRO A 116 -14.85 29.58 7.18
C PRO A 116 -15.61 29.38 8.51
N LEU A 117 -14.91 28.98 9.58
CA LEU A 117 -15.49 28.94 10.93
C LEU A 117 -15.82 30.36 11.40
N ARG A 118 -17.11 30.71 11.37
CA ARG A 118 -17.71 31.77 12.19
C ARG A 118 -18.67 31.11 13.20
N TYR A 119 -18.65 31.65 14.42
CA TYR A 119 -19.45 31.36 15.62
C TYR A 119 -19.03 30.12 16.43
N LEU A 120 -18.36 30.29 17.58
CA LEU A 120 -18.84 30.77 18.90
C LEU A 120 -19.52 29.67 19.71
N ALA A 121 -18.81 29.17 20.74
CA ALA A 121 -19.14 29.40 22.15
C ALA A 121 -17.84 29.29 22.97
#